data_AF-A0A1L5PAR2-F1
#
_entry.id   AF-A0A1L5PAR2-F1
#
_cell.length_a   1.000
_cell.length_b   1.000
_cell.length_c   1.000
_cell.angle_alpha   90.00
_cell.angle_beta   90.00
_cell.angle_gamma   90.00
#
_symmetry.space_group_name_H-M   'P 1'
#
loop_
_entity.id
_entity.type
_entity.pdbx_description
1 polymer ?
#
loop_
_entity_poly.entity_id
_entity_poly.type
_entity_poly.pdbx_seq_one_letter_code
_entity_poly.pdbx_strand_id
1 'polypeptide(L)'
;MISMFHWLVDTGLDADVVFITNVRTPDDIISRQELLHISARLSSKLKLAIVPAAASPARPWHGPTGKLYEMLVRTFARDFNERETVCGLPGYTAVAKALLADMGSPWRNITMKALAAHRRLRPHPQQPKVHRQLSRRHHLWP
;
A
#
# COMPACT_ATOMS: atom_id res chain seq x y z
N MET A 1 2.34 -6.65 7.34
CA MET A 1 3.35 -5.69 7.84
C MET A 1 3.44 -5.67 9.36
N ILE A 2 2.38 -6.05 10.10
CA ILE A 2 2.39 -6.24 11.56
C ILE A 2 3.46 -7.23 12.05
N SER A 3 3.73 -8.30 11.30
CA SER A 3 4.75 -9.29 11.66
C SER A 3 6.17 -8.72 11.86
N MET A 4 6.55 -7.69 11.08
CA MET A 4 7.85 -7.03 11.29
C MET A 4 7.90 -6.25 12.60
N PHE A 5 6.78 -5.68 13.03
CA PHE A 5 6.72 -5.00 14.31
C PHE A 5 6.80 -5.95 15.50
N HIS A 6 6.12 -7.10 15.42
CA HIS A 6 6.29 -8.13 16.45
C HIS A 6 7.73 -8.58 16.56
N TRP A 7 8.38 -8.86 15.42
CA TRP A 7 9.80 -9.23 15.43
C TRP A 7 10.70 -8.13 16.05
N LEU A 8 10.46 -6.85 15.75
CA LEU A 8 11.21 -5.74 16.37
C LEU A 8 11.02 -5.70 17.89
N VAL A 9 9.78 -5.90 18.33
CA VAL A 9 9.42 -5.91 19.75
C VAL A 9 10.02 -7.12 20.47
N ASP A 10 9.99 -8.29 19.84
CA ASP A 10 10.45 -9.56 20.42
C ASP A 10 11.98 -9.65 20.49
N THR A 11 12.68 -9.11 19.48
CA THR A 11 14.15 -9.09 19.45
C THR A 11 14.76 -7.95 20.23
N GLY A 12 13.97 -6.94 20.59
CA GLY A 12 14.47 -5.73 21.25
C GLY A 12 15.45 -4.93 20.39
N LEU A 13 15.42 -5.12 19.06
CA LEU A 13 16.34 -4.45 18.14
C LEU A 13 16.24 -2.93 18.31
N ASP A 14 17.39 -2.27 18.43
CA ASP A 14 17.47 -0.81 18.51
C ASP A 14 17.38 -0.19 17.10
N ALA A 15 16.17 -0.15 16.55
CA ALA A 15 15.88 0.43 15.25
C ALA A 15 14.95 1.64 15.38
N ASP A 16 15.32 2.77 14.75
CA ASP A 16 14.43 3.93 14.59
C ASP A 16 13.58 3.77 13.32
N VAL A 17 12.28 3.52 13.51
CA VAL A 17 11.34 3.13 12.46
C VAL A 17 10.31 4.21 12.23
N VAL A 18 10.16 4.59 10.95
CA VAL A 18 9.05 5.44 10.49
C VAL A 18 8.11 4.59 9.67
N PHE A 19 6.85 4.55 10.08
CA PHE A 19 5.82 3.78 9.40
C PHE A 19 4.75 4.70 8.84
N ILE A 20 4.66 4.78 7.52
CA ILE A 20 3.64 5.54 6.82
C ILE A 20 2.78 4.58 6.00
N THR A 21 1.47 4.57 6.26
CA THR A 21 0.53 3.75 5.51
C THR A 21 -0.73 4.53 5.15
N ASN A 22 -1.24 4.31 3.95
CA ASN A 22 -2.54 4.84 3.54
C ASN A 22 -3.61 3.76 3.63
N VAL A 23 -4.77 4.15 4.14
CA VAL A 23 -6.00 3.33 4.20
C VAL A 23 -7.12 4.06 3.45
N ARG A 24 -8.20 3.37 3.08
CA ARG A 24 -9.29 4.04 2.35
C ARG A 24 -10.03 5.02 3.26
N THR A 25 -10.43 4.56 4.44
CA THR A 25 -11.07 5.34 5.49
C THR A 25 -10.51 4.96 6.86
N PRO A 26 -10.76 5.74 7.94
CA PRO A 26 -10.42 5.36 9.31
C PRO A 26 -10.96 3.99 9.76
N ASP A 27 -12.05 3.51 9.14
CA ASP A 27 -12.63 2.20 9.47
C ASP A 27 -11.84 1.04 8.87
N ASP A 28 -11.03 1.30 7.84
CA ASP A 28 -10.18 0.29 7.20
C ASP A 28 -8.84 0.07 7.92
N ILE A 29 -8.64 0.66 9.10
CA ILE A 29 -7.41 0.47 9.89
C ILE A 29 -7.44 -0.91 10.54
N ILE A 30 -6.88 -1.88 9.83
CA ILE A 30 -6.66 -3.24 10.34
C ILE A 30 -5.59 -3.18 11.45
N SER A 31 -5.78 -3.95 12.52
CA SER A 31 -4.84 -4.03 13.66
C SER A 31 -4.60 -2.70 14.38
N ARG A 32 -5.58 -1.79 14.43
CA ARG A 32 -5.45 -0.49 15.12
C ARG A 32 -4.98 -0.63 16.58
N GLN A 33 -5.63 -1.49 17.36
CA GLN A 33 -5.29 -1.68 18.78
C GLN A 33 -3.87 -2.24 18.94
N GLU A 34 -3.51 -3.18 18.07
CA GLU A 34 -2.19 -3.81 18.07
C GLU A 34 -1.09 -2.81 17.68
N LEU A 35 -1.31 -1.96 16.67
CA LEU A 35 -0.41 -0.87 16.30
C LEU A 35 -0.24 0.14 17.44
N LEU A 36 -1.32 0.47 18.16
CA LEU A 36 -1.24 1.34 19.34
C LEU A 36 -0.40 0.69 20.45
N HIS A 37 -0.60 -0.60 20.71
CA HIS A 37 0.17 -1.34 21.70
C HIS A 37 1.67 -1.40 21.33
N ILE A 38 1.98 -1.72 20.07
CA ILE A 38 3.35 -1.71 19.54
C ILE A 38 3.96 -0.31 19.66
N SER A 39 3.23 0.75 19.31
CA SER A 39 3.73 2.12 19.42
C SER A 39 4.03 2.51 20.87
N ALA A 40 3.24 2.03 21.84
CA ALA A 40 3.52 2.25 23.25
C ALA A 40 4.81 1.51 23.67
N ARG A 41 4.99 0.26 23.22
CA ARG A 41 6.19 -0.54 23.56
C ARG A 41 7.47 -0.01 22.93
N LEU A 42 7.42 0.41 21.67
CA LEU A 42 8.59 0.95 20.97
C LEU A 42 8.83 2.44 21.28
N SER A 43 7.82 3.14 21.82
CA SER A 43 7.93 4.52 22.28
C SER A 43 8.58 5.44 21.23
N SER A 44 9.68 6.11 21.56
CA SER A 44 10.37 7.04 20.67
C SER A 44 11.00 6.39 19.43
N LYS A 45 11.13 5.05 19.41
CA LYS A 45 11.73 4.30 18.31
C LYS A 45 10.74 4.03 17.16
N LEU A 46 9.44 4.27 17.35
CA LEU A 46 8.44 4.10 16.30
C LEU A 46 7.64 5.38 16.09
N LYS A 47 7.78 5.97 14.91
CA LYS A 47 6.90 7.05 14.43
C LYS A 47 5.82 6.46 13.53
N LEU A 48 4.58 6.47 13.99
CA LEU A 48 3.44 5.88 13.29
C LEU A 48 2.59 6.96 12.61
N ALA A 49 2.46 6.89 11.28
CA ALA A 49 1.57 7.72 10.48
C ALA A 49 0.59 6.83 9.70
N ILE A 50 -0.70 6.93 10.05
CA ILE A 50 -1.79 6.31 9.29
C ILE A 50 -2.53 7.44 8.57
N VAL A 51 -2.74 7.30 7.26
CA VAL A 51 -3.31 8.37 6.43
C VAL A 51 -4.51 7.85 5.66
N PRO A 52 -5.73 8.06 6.17
CA PRO A 52 -6.94 7.75 5.43
C PRO A 52 -7.08 8.62 4.18
N ALA A 53 -7.46 8.02 3.06
CA ALA A 53 -7.69 8.73 1.81
C ALA A 53 -9.00 9.53 1.82
N ALA A 54 -9.99 9.10 2.62
CA ALA A 54 -11.27 9.75 2.80
C ALA A 54 -11.70 9.72 4.27
N ALA A 55 -12.62 10.61 4.64
CA ALA A 55 -13.27 10.61 5.95
C ALA A 55 -14.14 9.36 6.15
N SER A 56 -14.38 9.00 7.41
CA SER A 56 -15.38 7.99 7.76
C SER A 56 -16.64 8.69 8.30
N PRO A 57 -17.85 8.22 7.93
CA PRO A 57 -19.09 8.67 8.55
C PRO A 57 -19.29 8.14 9.97
N ALA A 58 -18.66 7.02 10.32
CA ALA A 58 -18.85 6.34 11.61
C ALA A 58 -17.74 6.65 12.63
N ARG A 59 -16.56 7.04 12.16
CA ARG A 59 -15.37 7.23 12.99
C ARG A 59 -14.68 8.55 12.67
N PRO A 60 -14.66 9.52 13.60
CA PRO A 60 -13.95 10.77 13.40
C PRO A 60 -12.43 10.52 13.29
N TRP A 61 -11.77 11.35 12.50
CA TRP A 61 -10.33 11.31 12.29
C TRP A 61 -9.75 12.71 12.38
N HIS A 62 -8.74 12.87 13.23
CA HIS A 62 -8.08 14.16 13.48
C HIS A 62 -6.63 14.18 13.00
N GLY A 63 -6.18 13.09 12.37
CA GLY A 63 -4.84 12.99 11.80
C GLY A 63 -4.79 13.46 10.34
N PRO A 64 -3.62 13.32 9.69
CA PRO A 64 -3.48 13.60 8.27
C PRO A 64 -4.41 12.73 7.42
N THR A 65 -4.86 13.27 6.28
CA THR A 65 -5.71 12.58 5.29
C THR A 65 -5.21 12.83 3.87
N GLY A 66 -5.55 11.94 2.95
CA GLY A 66 -5.25 12.06 1.53
C GLY A 66 -4.31 10.96 1.01
N LYS A 67 -3.60 11.26 -0.09
CA LYS A 67 -2.55 10.38 -0.65
C LYS A 67 -1.25 10.53 0.14
N LEU A 68 -0.22 9.76 -0.21
CA LEU A 68 1.13 10.02 0.27
C LEU A 68 1.67 11.31 -0.38
N TYR A 69 2.21 12.23 0.43
CA TYR A 69 2.72 13.53 -0.03
C TYR A 69 4.02 13.92 0.70
N GLU A 70 4.79 14.82 0.09
CA GLU A 70 6.14 15.20 0.53
C GLU A 70 6.19 15.70 1.97
N MET A 71 5.30 16.65 2.31
CA MET A 71 5.28 17.24 3.65
C MET A 71 5.07 16.19 4.75
N LEU A 72 4.29 15.14 4.49
CA LEU A 72 4.13 14.02 5.43
C LEU A 72 5.47 13.30 5.64
N VAL A 73 6.15 12.95 4.56
CA VAL A 73 7.45 12.27 4.63
C VAL A 73 8.46 13.14 5.38
N ARG A 74 8.55 14.44 5.07
CA ARG A 74 9.47 15.36 5.76
C ARG A 74 9.15 15.52 7.25
N THR A 75 7.87 15.46 7.62
CA THR A 75 7.43 15.57 9.02
C THR A 75 7.83 14.33 9.82
N PHE A 76 7.64 13.13 9.25
CA PHE A 76 7.86 11.89 9.98
C PHE A 76 9.29 11.33 9.82
N ALA A 77 9.93 11.55 8.67
CA ALA A 77 11.25 11.07 8.27
C ALA A 77 12.05 12.19 7.59
N ARG A 78 12.49 13.18 8.34
CA ARG A 78 13.30 14.30 7.81
C ARG A 78 14.61 13.84 7.17
N ASP A 79 15.16 12.76 7.69
CA ASP A 79 16.37 12.04 7.31
C ASP A 79 16.07 10.84 6.37
N PHE A 80 14.96 10.87 5.61
CA PHE A 80 14.56 9.78 4.72
C PHE A 80 15.66 9.32 3.74
N ASN A 81 16.59 10.23 3.36
CA ASN A 81 17.72 9.93 2.48
C ASN A 81 18.77 9.02 3.12
N GLU A 82 18.81 8.93 4.45
CA GLU A 82 19.77 8.12 5.21
C GLU A 82 19.14 6.79 5.68
N ARG A 83 17.81 6.65 5.53
CA ARG A 83 17.05 5.49 6.00
C ARG A 83 16.93 4.42 4.92
N GLU A 84 16.97 3.16 5.35
CA GLU A 84 16.48 2.06 4.53
C GLU A 84 14.95 2.16 4.42
N THR A 85 14.45 2.26 3.20
CA THR A 85 13.02 2.35 2.90
C THR A 85 12.52 0.98 2.44
N VAL A 86 11.53 0.42 3.13
CA VAL A 86 10.89 -0.84 2.74
C VAL A 86 9.46 -0.58 2.26
N CYS A 87 9.17 -0.91 1.00
CA CYS A 87 7.84 -0.73 0.41
C CYS A 87 7.14 -2.08 0.12
N GLY A 88 5.85 -2.17 0.46
CA GLY A 88 5.11 -3.44 0.54
C GLY A 88 4.15 -3.77 -0.61
N LEU A 89 3.21 -2.86 -0.94
CA LEU A 89 2.13 -3.13 -1.89
C LEU A 89 2.49 -2.57 -3.28
N PRO A 90 2.46 -3.34 -4.38
CA PRO A 90 2.97 -2.89 -5.69
C PRO A 90 2.46 -1.52 -6.15
N GLY A 91 1.16 -1.27 -6.02
CA GLY A 91 0.56 0.03 -6.38
C GLY A 91 1.00 1.19 -5.47
N TYR A 92 1.17 0.92 -4.17
CA TYR A 92 1.66 1.91 -3.22
C TYR A 92 3.17 2.16 -3.38
N THR A 93 3.93 1.12 -3.73
CA THR A 93 5.36 1.19 -4.00
C THR A 93 5.68 2.12 -5.17
N ALA A 94 4.88 2.10 -6.24
CA ALA A 94 5.08 3.02 -7.37
C ALA A 94 4.93 4.49 -6.95
N VAL A 95 3.87 4.81 -6.19
CA VAL A 95 3.61 6.16 -5.67
C VAL A 95 4.72 6.60 -4.72
N ALA A 96 5.10 5.75 -3.77
CA ALA A 96 6.17 6.04 -2.82
C ALA A 96 7.52 6.25 -3.51
N LYS A 97 7.85 5.43 -4.52
CA LYS A 97 9.08 5.58 -5.30
C LYS A 97 9.12 6.89 -6.07
N ALA A 98 8.05 7.23 -6.78
CA ALA A 98 7.98 8.48 -7.53
C ALA A 98 8.18 9.68 -6.59
N LEU A 99 7.44 9.71 -5.48
CA LEU A 99 7.56 10.79 -4.50
C LEU A 99 8.97 10.89 -3.90
N LEU A 100 9.56 9.78 -3.47
CA LEU A 100 10.90 9.79 -2.87
C LEU A 100 11.98 10.17 -3.89
N ALA A 101 11.82 9.76 -5.15
CA ALA A 101 12.71 10.18 -6.22
C ALA A 101 12.61 11.70 -6.47
N ASP A 102 11.40 12.26 -6.52
CA ASP A 102 11.18 13.70 -6.65
C ASP A 102 11.76 14.50 -5.47
N MET A 103 11.76 13.91 -4.27
CA MET A 103 12.38 14.47 -3.07
C MET A 103 13.90 14.34 -3.03
N GLY A 104 14.52 13.65 -4.00
CA GLY A 104 15.98 13.47 -4.10
C GLY A 104 16.53 12.22 -3.40
N SER A 105 15.71 11.22 -3.09
CA SER A 105 16.17 9.96 -2.52
C SER A 105 16.97 9.16 -3.55
N PRO A 106 18.18 8.69 -3.20
CA PRO A 106 18.88 7.72 -4.02
C PRO A 106 18.06 6.42 -4.13
N TRP A 107 18.07 5.82 -5.31
CA TRP A 107 17.38 4.55 -5.58
C TRP A 107 17.92 3.37 -4.73
N ARG A 108 19.14 3.49 -4.21
CA ARG A 108 19.84 2.43 -3.46
C ARG A 108 19.20 2.14 -2.10
N ASN A 109 18.36 3.04 -1.61
CA ASN A 109 17.79 3.00 -0.26
C ASN A 109 16.46 2.25 -0.22
N ILE A 110 15.87 1.91 -1.39
CA ILE A 110 14.50 1.42 -1.48
C ILE A 110 14.51 -0.09 -1.70
N THR A 111 14.30 -0.84 -0.60
CA THR A 111 14.10 -2.29 -0.60
C THR A 111 12.62 -2.62 -0.87
N MET A 112 12.36 -3.49 -1.85
CA MET A 112 11.00 -3.95 -2.15
C MET A 112 10.73 -5.30 -1.48
N LYS A 113 9.80 -5.32 -0.53
CA LYS A 113 9.26 -6.58 0.03
C LYS A 113 7.81 -6.70 -0.40
N ALA A 114 7.58 -7.31 -1.55
CA ALA A 114 6.22 -7.60 -1.98
C ALA A 114 5.56 -8.51 -0.92
N LEU A 115 4.52 -8.02 -0.26
CA LEU A 115 3.54 -8.95 0.29
C LEU A 115 2.84 -9.52 -0.93
N ALA A 116 3.17 -10.76 -1.29
CA ALA A 116 2.43 -11.46 -2.32
C ALA A 116 0.97 -11.55 -1.85
N ALA A 117 0.12 -10.62 -2.32
CA ALA A 117 -1.29 -10.87 -2.32
C ALA A 117 -1.46 -12.07 -3.26
N HIS A 118 -1.87 -13.22 -2.72
CA HIS A 118 -2.35 -14.34 -3.53
C HIS A 118 -3.62 -13.91 -4.25
N ARG A 119 -3.50 -13.03 -5.24
CA ARG A 119 -4.57 -12.73 -6.18
C ARG A 119 -4.58 -13.93 -7.13
N ARG A 120 -5.36 -14.96 -6.79
CA ARG A 120 -5.87 -15.88 -7.82
C ARG A 120 -6.70 -15.03 -8.77
N LEU A 121 -6.07 -14.51 -9.81
CA LEU A 121 -6.77 -14.00 -10.97
C LEU A 121 -7.53 -15.21 -11.53
N ARG A 122 -8.86 -15.23 -11.39
CA ARG A 122 -9.66 -16.18 -12.16
C ARG A 122 -9.40 -15.85 -13.63
N PRO A 123 -9.06 -16.83 -14.48
CA PRO A 123 -8.97 -16.58 -15.90
C PRO A 123 -10.33 -16.06 -16.41
N HIS A 124 -10.28 -14.99 -17.20
CA HIS A 124 -11.45 -14.44 -17.88
C HIS A 124 -12.04 -15.54 -18.78
N PRO A 125 -13.37 -15.80 -18.78
CA PRO A 125 -13.95 -16.72 -19.74
C PRO A 125 -13.69 -16.19 -21.15
N GLN A 126 -13.04 -16.99 -21.99
CA GLN A 126 -12.93 -16.73 -23.41
C GLN A 126 -14.34 -16.67 -24.00
N GLN A 127 -14.66 -15.58 -24.71
CA GLN A 127 -15.90 -15.50 -25.47
C GLN A 127 -15.89 -16.58 -26.58
N PRO A 128 -17.00 -17.31 -26.79
CA PRO A 128 -17.05 -18.34 -27.81
C PRO A 128 -16.96 -17.71 -29.20
N LYS A 129 -16.08 -18.26 -30.05
CA LYS A 129 -16.01 -17.92 -31.47
C LYS A 129 -17.36 -18.25 -32.12
N VAL A 130 -18.07 -17.22 -32.59
CA VAL A 130 -19.26 -17.40 -33.42
C VAL A 130 -18.82 -18.02 -34.75
N HIS A 131 -19.02 -19.33 -34.89
CA HIS A 131 -18.98 -20.02 -36.17
C HIS A 131 -20.14 -19.48 -37.03
N ARG A 132 -19.82 -18.63 -38.01
CA ARG A 132 -20.77 -18.22 -39.04
C ARG A 132 -20.97 -19.38 -40.03
N GLN A 133 -21.78 -20.37 -39.65
CA GLN A 133 -22.41 -21.27 -40.61
C GLN A 133 -23.67 -20.58 -41.15
N LEU A 134 -23.62 -20.13 -42.40
CA LEU A 134 -24.82 -19.91 -43.20
C LEU A 134 -24.77 -20.87 -44.39
N SER A 135 -25.34 -22.05 -44.14
CA SER A 135 -25.72 -23.01 -45.15
C SER A 135 -27.02 -22.54 -45.82
N ARG A 136 -26.93 -22.35 -47.15
CA ARG A 136 -27.90 -22.67 -48.20
C ARG A 136 -29.37 -22.21 -48.01
N ARG A 137 -29.92 -21.50 -49.02
CA ARG A 137 -30.80 -22.09 -50.05
C ARG A 137 -31.23 -21.06 -51.12
N HIS A 138 -31.39 -21.61 -52.32
CA HIS A 138 -31.93 -21.07 -53.56
C HIS A 138 -33.17 -20.17 -53.40
N HIS A 139 -33.31 -19.17 -54.29
CA HIS A 139 -34.56 -18.86 -55.01
C HIS A 139 -34.24 -18.12 -56.34
N LEU A 140 -35.11 -18.33 -57.33
CA LEU A 140 -34.98 -18.09 -58.78
C LEU A 140 -35.41 -16.67 -59.24
N TRP A 141 -34.86 -16.28 -60.40
CA TRP A 141 -35.41 -15.42 -61.50
C TRP A 141 -35.59 -13.89 -61.22
N PRO A 142 -35.50 -12.96 -62.23
CA PRO A 142 -35.60 -13.15 -63.67
C PRO A 142 -34.41 -12.85 -64.58
#